data_AF-A0A9E5I6V7-F1
#
_entry.id   AF-A0A9E5I6V7-F1
#
_cell.length_a   1.000
_cell.length_b   1.000
_cell.length_c   1.000
_cell.angle_alpha   90.00
_cell.angle_beta   90.00
_cell.angle_gamma   90.00
#
_symmetry.space_group_name_H-M   'P 1'
#
loop_
_entity.id
_entity.type
_entity.pdbx_description
1 polymer ?
#
loop_
_entity_poly.entity_id
_entity_poly.type
_entity_poly.pdbx_seq_one_letter_code
_entity_poly.pdbx_strand_id
1 'polypeptide(L)'
;MLIWFVIIYWLLAIGIGLWAAMRVKNTADFAAAGHSLPLPVVTATVFATWFGSETILGIPATFLKEGLGGIVSDPFGSSMCLILVGLFFARHLYNRRMLTIGDFYREKYGRTVEVLITLCIVVSYLGWVAAQIKALGLVFNVVSEGYLTQQMGMIIGAASVLIYTLFGGMWSVAITDFIQMIVIVLGMLYIGSLISDQTGGVMVVVQHAADSGALNFWPDWNLASVLGFIAALVTMMLGSIPQQDVFQRITSSRNVDTAVRGAVLGGVLYFIFAFVPLFLAYSATLIDPSMVEK
;
A
#
# COMPACT_ATOMS: atom_id res chain seq x y z
N MET A 1 11.28 -17.83 -18.70
CA MET A 1 12.29 -17.83 -17.61
C MET A 1 11.90 -16.96 -16.41
N LEU A 2 11.21 -15.83 -16.61
CA LEU A 2 10.78 -14.91 -15.55
C LEU A 2 9.73 -15.52 -14.58
N ILE A 3 8.80 -16.32 -15.12
CA ILE A 3 7.78 -17.02 -14.32
C ILE A 3 8.36 -17.91 -13.21
N TRP A 4 9.51 -18.54 -13.43
CA TRP A 4 10.15 -19.40 -12.42
C TRP A 4 10.68 -18.59 -11.25
N PHE A 5 11.24 -17.40 -11.48
CA PHE A 5 11.63 -16.49 -10.40
C PHE A 5 10.41 -16.05 -9.58
N VAL A 6 9.28 -15.75 -10.25
CA VAL A 6 8.03 -15.40 -9.58
C VAL A 6 7.50 -16.56 -8.76
N ILE A 7 7.51 -17.80 -9.29
CA ILE A 7 7.08 -19.00 -8.56
C ILE A 7 7.97 -19.23 -7.33
N ILE A 8 9.30 -19.15 -7.48
CA ILE A 8 10.24 -19.34 -6.37
C ILE A 8 10.01 -18.29 -5.29
N TYR A 9 9.92 -17.01 -5.67
CA TYR A 9 9.61 -15.92 -4.74
C TYR A 9 8.27 -16.14 -4.03
N TRP A 10 7.24 -16.55 -4.77
CA TRP A 10 5.90 -16.82 -4.24
C TRP A 10 5.92 -17.94 -3.20
N LEU A 11 6.59 -19.06 -3.50
CA LEU A 11 6.74 -20.18 -2.58
C LEU A 11 7.57 -19.82 -1.35
N LEU A 12 8.63 -19.01 -1.50
CA LEU A 12 9.42 -18.50 -0.38
C LEU A 12 8.58 -17.59 0.51
N ALA A 13 7.79 -16.67 -0.07
CA ALA A 13 6.92 -15.78 0.68
C ALA A 13 5.87 -16.57 1.49
N ILE A 14 5.21 -17.55 0.87
CA ILE A 14 4.29 -18.47 1.57
C ILE A 14 5.01 -19.24 2.68
N GLY A 15 6.19 -19.80 2.37
CA GLY A 15 6.97 -20.58 3.32
C GLY A 15 7.39 -19.77 4.55
N ILE A 16 7.84 -18.53 4.35
CA ILE A 16 8.17 -17.60 5.43
C ILE A 16 6.92 -17.24 6.24
N GLY A 17 5.81 -16.98 5.56
CA GLY A 17 4.54 -16.67 6.20
C GLY A 17 4.04 -17.81 7.09
N LEU A 18 4.10 -19.06 6.60
CA LEU A 18 3.74 -20.26 7.35
C LEU A 18 4.74 -20.56 8.48
N TRP A 19 6.03 -20.29 8.28
CA TRP A 19 7.02 -20.42 9.35
C TRP A 19 6.77 -19.43 10.48
N ALA A 20 6.47 -18.17 10.14
CA ALA A 20 6.14 -17.13 11.11
C ALA A 20 4.81 -17.43 11.83
N ALA A 21 3.88 -18.14 11.20
CA ALA A 21 2.63 -18.61 11.80
C ALA A 21 2.86 -19.45 13.07
N MET A 22 3.96 -20.21 13.13
CA MET A 22 4.31 -21.02 14.30
C MET A 22 4.56 -20.20 15.57
N ARG A 23 4.67 -18.86 15.46
CA ARG A 23 4.81 -17.95 16.61
C ARG A 23 3.48 -17.54 17.22
N VAL A 24 2.35 -17.78 16.55
CA VAL A 24 1.03 -17.40 17.03
C VAL A 24 0.52 -18.44 18.03
N LYS A 25 0.29 -18.04 19.28
CA LYS A 25 -0.23 -18.93 20.34
C LYS A 25 -1.57 -18.51 20.91
N ASN A 26 -1.94 -17.24 20.76
CA ASN A 26 -3.18 -16.67 21.28
C ASN A 26 -3.72 -15.55 20.37
N THR A 27 -4.89 -15.02 20.71
CA THR A 27 -5.57 -13.98 19.93
C THR A 27 -4.77 -12.67 19.84
N ALA A 28 -4.03 -12.28 20.87
CA ALA A 28 -3.21 -11.07 20.84
C ALA A 28 -1.98 -11.23 19.93
N ASP A 29 -1.41 -12.43 19.85
CA ASP A 29 -0.36 -12.75 18.87
C ASP A 29 -0.93 -12.72 17.44
N PHE A 30 -2.13 -13.26 17.25
CA PHE A 30 -2.79 -13.30 15.95
C PHE A 30 -3.17 -11.89 15.47
N ALA A 31 -3.75 -11.07 16.33
CA ALA A 31 -4.27 -9.75 15.95
C ALA A 31 -3.20 -8.66 16.03
N ALA A 32 -2.27 -8.69 16.98
CA ALA A 32 -1.35 -7.59 17.25
C ALA A 32 0.11 -8.01 17.41
N ALA A 33 0.49 -9.24 17.02
CA ALA A 33 1.83 -9.79 17.21
C ALA A 33 2.36 -9.63 18.65
N GLY A 34 1.45 -9.71 19.64
CA GLY A 34 1.76 -9.55 21.05
C GLY A 34 2.33 -8.17 21.42
N HIS A 35 2.05 -7.12 20.63
CA HIS A 35 2.57 -5.76 20.85
C HIS A 35 4.10 -5.73 20.94
N SER A 36 4.79 -6.46 20.07
CA SER A 36 6.22 -6.71 20.20
C SER A 36 7.05 -6.35 18.96
N LEU A 37 6.41 -5.81 17.91
CA LEU A 37 7.09 -5.53 16.66
C LEU A 37 8.12 -4.40 16.81
N PRO A 38 9.38 -4.60 16.37
CA PRO A 38 10.41 -3.58 16.39
C PRO A 38 10.21 -2.55 15.28
N LEU A 39 10.85 -1.38 15.42
CA LEU A 39 10.68 -0.24 14.52
C LEU A 39 10.89 -0.54 13.02
N PRO A 40 11.93 -1.27 12.58
CA PRO A 40 12.10 -1.57 11.16
C PRO A 40 10.94 -2.38 10.58
N VAL A 41 10.40 -3.31 11.38
CA VAL A 41 9.29 -4.17 10.97
C VAL A 41 7.98 -3.37 10.92
N VAL A 42 7.71 -2.51 11.91
CA VAL A 42 6.53 -1.62 11.89
C VAL A 42 6.58 -0.64 10.72
N THR A 43 7.76 -0.07 10.46
CA THR A 43 7.96 0.84 9.31
C THR A 43 7.66 0.11 8.01
N ALA A 44 8.17 -1.13 7.87
CA ALA A 44 7.96 -1.92 6.68
C ALA A 44 6.52 -2.39 6.51
N THR A 45 5.81 -2.74 7.58
CA THR A 45 4.39 -3.12 7.49
C THR A 45 3.51 -1.95 7.11
N VAL A 46 3.76 -0.78 7.69
CA VAL A 46 3.05 0.45 7.31
C VAL A 46 3.28 0.76 5.83
N PHE A 47 4.54 0.70 5.37
CA PHE A 47 4.87 0.89 3.97
C PHE A 47 4.20 -0.17 3.06
N ALA A 48 4.45 -1.45 3.31
CA ALA A 48 4.05 -2.55 2.43
C ALA A 48 2.53 -2.71 2.35
N THR A 49 1.81 -2.45 3.45
CA THR A 49 0.34 -2.50 3.46
C THR A 49 -0.26 -1.49 2.47
N TRP A 50 0.35 -0.30 2.36
CA TRP A 50 -0.15 0.77 1.50
C TRP A 50 0.47 0.77 0.11
N PHE A 51 1.68 0.23 -0.04
CA PHE A 51 2.39 0.10 -1.30
C PHE A 51 1.90 -1.14 -2.09
N GLY A 52 0.65 -1.07 -2.55
CA GLY A 52 -0.04 -2.17 -3.24
C GLY A 52 -0.16 -2.00 -4.76
N SER A 53 -1.10 -2.74 -5.36
CA SER A 53 -1.38 -2.67 -6.81
C SER A 53 -1.83 -1.29 -7.27
N GLU A 54 -2.52 -0.54 -6.42
CA GLU A 54 -2.93 0.83 -6.69
C GLU A 54 -1.71 1.72 -6.94
N THR A 55 -0.70 1.66 -6.06
CA THR A 55 0.52 2.47 -6.21
C THR A 55 1.36 2.08 -7.42
N ILE A 56 1.39 0.79 -7.77
CA ILE A 56 2.24 0.29 -8.85
C ILE A 56 1.56 0.41 -10.23
N LEU A 57 0.24 0.21 -10.31
CA LEU A 57 -0.50 0.14 -11.58
C LEU A 57 -1.56 1.24 -11.72
N GLY A 58 -2.27 1.56 -10.63
CA GLY A 58 -3.38 2.51 -10.63
C GLY A 58 -2.93 3.96 -10.76
N ILE A 59 -2.15 4.45 -9.77
CA ILE A 59 -1.67 5.83 -9.74
C ILE A 59 -0.91 6.19 -11.01
N PRO A 60 0.04 5.37 -11.52
CA PRO A 60 0.78 5.75 -12.72
C PRO A 60 -0.13 5.84 -13.95
N ALA A 61 -1.15 4.98 -14.05
CA ALA A 61 -2.15 5.06 -15.11
C ALA A 61 -3.04 6.31 -15.01
N THR A 62 -3.39 6.75 -13.79
CA THR A 62 -4.09 8.03 -13.57
C THR A 62 -3.18 9.22 -13.86
N PHE A 63 -1.92 9.18 -13.42
CA PHE A 63 -0.93 10.22 -13.68
C PHE A 63 -0.71 10.45 -15.17
N LEU A 64 -0.63 9.39 -15.97
CA LEU A 64 -0.54 9.48 -17.43
C LEU A 64 -1.77 10.13 -18.08
N LYS A 65 -2.95 10.06 -17.44
CA LYS A 65 -4.21 10.61 -17.98
C LYS A 65 -4.52 12.01 -17.48
N GLU A 66 -4.23 12.29 -16.22
CA GLU A 66 -4.72 13.46 -15.48
C GLU A 66 -3.57 14.31 -14.89
N GLY A 67 -2.32 13.86 -15.02
CA GLY A 67 -1.16 14.53 -14.46
C GLY A 67 -1.11 14.49 -12.94
N LEU A 68 -0.27 15.35 -12.36
CA LEU A 68 0.02 15.38 -10.93
C LEU A 68 -1.18 15.85 -10.10
N GLY A 69 -2.02 16.72 -10.64
CA GLY A 69 -3.25 17.16 -9.99
C GLY A 69 -4.31 16.05 -9.84
N GLY A 70 -4.34 15.07 -10.75
CA GLY A 70 -5.27 13.93 -10.70
C GLY A 70 -4.95 12.89 -9.63
N ILE A 71 -3.73 12.92 -9.08
CA ILE A 71 -3.25 11.95 -8.10
C ILE A 71 -3.10 12.53 -6.70
N VAL A 72 -3.85 13.59 -6.39
CA VAL A 72 -3.79 14.24 -5.07
C VAL A 72 -4.23 13.33 -3.92
N SER A 73 -5.11 12.35 -4.18
CA SER A 73 -5.51 11.36 -3.18
C SER A 73 -4.36 10.43 -2.81
N ASP A 74 -3.58 9.98 -3.79
CA ASP A 74 -2.47 9.03 -3.62
C ASP A 74 -1.36 9.39 -4.62
N PRO A 75 -0.14 9.77 -4.19
CA PRO A 75 0.47 9.50 -2.86
C PRO A 75 0.30 10.57 -1.79
N PHE A 76 -0.20 11.76 -2.12
CA PHE A 76 -0.22 12.87 -1.16
C PHE A 76 -1.17 12.59 0.01
N GLY A 77 -2.45 12.32 -0.24
CA GLY A 77 -3.42 12.02 0.82
C GLY A 77 -3.05 10.78 1.63
N SER A 78 -2.73 9.67 0.97
CA SER A 78 -2.33 8.40 1.60
C SER A 78 -1.12 8.55 2.53
N SER A 79 -0.03 9.20 2.07
CA SER A 79 1.15 9.44 2.91
C SER A 79 0.87 10.37 4.09
N MET A 80 0.09 11.43 3.86
CA MET A 80 -0.32 12.35 4.92
C MET A 80 -1.17 11.64 5.97
N CYS A 81 -2.08 10.72 5.59
CA CYS A 81 -2.82 9.89 6.54
C CYS A 81 -1.87 9.18 7.52
N LEU A 82 -0.89 8.44 6.99
CA LEU A 82 0.07 7.67 7.79
C LEU A 82 0.92 8.56 8.70
N ILE A 83 1.37 9.71 8.19
CA ILE A 83 2.15 10.68 8.96
C ILE A 83 1.30 11.32 10.06
N LEU A 84 0.09 11.80 9.74
CA LEU A 84 -0.83 12.43 10.70
C LEU A 84 -1.25 11.45 11.80
N VAL A 85 -1.52 10.20 11.44
CA VAL A 85 -1.78 9.13 12.39
C VAL A 85 -0.60 8.98 13.34
N GLY A 86 0.62 8.87 12.81
CA GLY A 86 1.84 8.77 13.61
C GLY A 86 2.00 9.95 14.58
N LEU A 87 1.81 11.18 14.10
CA LEU A 87 2.02 12.40 14.88
C LEU A 87 0.95 12.65 15.95
N PHE A 88 -0.33 12.46 15.62
CA PHE A 88 -1.44 12.91 16.47
C PHE A 88 -2.20 11.78 17.15
N PHE A 89 -2.32 10.61 16.51
CA PHE A 89 -3.22 9.55 16.97
C PHE A 89 -2.48 8.35 17.55
N ALA A 90 -1.28 8.02 17.07
CA ALA A 90 -0.58 6.78 17.41
C ALA A 90 -0.33 6.66 18.91
N ARG A 91 0.11 7.73 19.58
CA ARG A 91 0.31 7.73 21.04
C ARG A 91 -0.99 7.50 21.81
N HIS A 92 -2.08 8.13 21.38
CA HIS A 92 -3.38 7.96 22.03
C HIS A 92 -3.92 6.54 21.85
N LEU A 93 -3.91 6.03 20.62
CA LEU A 93 -4.42 4.71 20.26
C LEU A 93 -3.60 3.59 20.89
N TYR A 94 -2.26 3.72 20.91
CA TYR A 94 -1.37 2.73 21.49
C TYR A 94 -1.65 2.48 22.99
N ASN A 95 -1.84 3.56 23.75
CA ASN A 95 -2.00 3.48 25.21
C ASN A 95 -3.29 2.79 25.65
N ARG A 96 -4.27 2.62 24.74
CA ARG A 96 -5.54 1.95 25.02
C ARG A 96 -5.46 0.43 25.00
N ARG A 97 -4.39 -0.17 24.43
CA ARG A 97 -4.17 -1.63 24.34
C ARG A 97 -5.38 -2.42 23.82
N MET A 98 -6.16 -1.82 22.93
CA MET A 98 -7.29 -2.48 22.27
C MET A 98 -6.81 -3.33 21.10
N LEU A 99 -7.56 -4.39 20.78
CA LEU A 99 -7.27 -5.26 19.64
C LEU A 99 -7.82 -4.69 18.33
N THR A 100 -8.97 -4.02 18.40
CA THR A 100 -9.63 -3.44 17.22
C THR A 100 -9.95 -1.96 17.40
N ILE A 101 -10.06 -1.24 16.29
CA ILE A 101 -10.59 0.12 16.29
C ILE A 101 -12.08 0.12 16.68
N GLY A 102 -12.80 -0.99 16.44
CA GLY A 102 -14.17 -1.18 16.92
C GLY A 102 -14.29 -1.06 18.44
N ASP A 103 -13.34 -1.62 19.19
CA ASP A 103 -13.30 -1.50 20.66
C ASP A 103 -13.21 -0.05 21.12
N PHE A 104 -12.47 0.80 20.38
CA PHE A 104 -12.39 2.24 20.65
C PHE A 104 -13.75 2.92 20.49
N TYR A 105 -14.47 2.59 19.40
CA TYR A 105 -15.82 3.13 19.19
C TYR A 105 -16.83 2.58 20.19
N ARG A 106 -16.66 1.34 20.66
CA ARG A 106 -17.47 0.76 21.74
C ARG A 106 -17.31 1.51 23.05
N GLU A 107 -16.07 1.76 23.47
CA GLU A 107 -15.79 2.50 24.72
C GLU A 107 -16.36 3.92 24.65
N LYS A 108 -16.24 4.56 23.47
CA LYS A 108 -16.62 5.97 23.30
C LYS A 108 -18.10 6.20 23.02
N TYR A 109 -18.77 5.31 22.29
CA TYR A 109 -20.12 5.52 21.78
C TYR A 109 -21.07 4.32 21.97
N GLY A 110 -20.59 3.21 22.54
CA GLY A 110 -21.37 2.01 22.81
C GLY A 110 -21.42 1.01 21.65
N ARG A 111 -22.08 -0.13 21.92
CA ARG A 111 -22.08 -1.33 21.06
C ARG A 111 -22.70 -1.09 19.68
N THR A 112 -23.72 -0.24 19.57
CA THR A 112 -24.40 0.02 18.29
C THR A 112 -23.44 0.65 17.29
N VAL A 113 -22.69 1.66 17.73
CA VAL A 113 -21.73 2.39 16.87
C VAL A 113 -20.54 1.50 16.50
N GLU A 114 -20.04 0.69 17.44
CA GLU A 114 -19.01 -0.32 17.16
C GLU A 114 -19.41 -1.24 16.00
N VAL A 115 -20.61 -1.81 16.05
CA VAL A 115 -21.08 -2.76 15.03
C VAL A 115 -21.23 -2.07 13.68
N LEU A 116 -21.85 -0.88 13.65
CA LEU A 116 -22.04 -0.13 12.41
C LEU A 116 -20.71 0.22 11.74
N ILE A 117 -19.75 0.75 12.51
CA ILE A 117 -18.43 1.12 11.99
C ILE A 117 -17.65 -0.12 11.53
N THR A 118 -17.68 -1.20 12.31
CA THR A 118 -17.02 -2.45 11.93
C THR A 118 -17.57 -2.97 10.60
N LEU A 119 -18.89 -2.94 10.39
CA LEU A 119 -19.50 -3.34 9.12
C LEU A 119 -19.08 -2.43 7.97
N CYS A 120 -19.05 -1.11 8.18
CA CYS A 120 -18.57 -0.16 7.17
C CYS A 120 -17.11 -0.43 6.76
N ILE A 121 -16.24 -0.70 7.75
CA ILE A 121 -14.83 -1.03 7.52
C ILE A 121 -14.70 -2.34 6.73
N VAL A 122 -15.44 -3.39 7.11
CA VAL A 122 -15.44 -4.68 6.41
C VAL A 122 -15.88 -4.51 4.95
N VAL A 123 -16.97 -3.79 4.70
CA VAL A 123 -17.45 -3.54 3.33
C VAL A 123 -16.44 -2.74 2.52
N SER A 124 -15.78 -1.74 3.12
CA SER A 124 -14.73 -0.96 2.46
C SER A 124 -13.54 -1.85 2.04
N TYR A 125 -13.09 -2.75 2.90
CA TYR A 125 -11.98 -3.66 2.57
C TYR A 125 -12.30 -4.64 1.44
N LEU A 126 -13.56 -5.02 1.24
CA LEU A 126 -13.93 -5.90 0.12
C LEU A 126 -13.53 -5.28 -1.23
N GLY A 127 -13.77 -3.98 -1.41
CA GLY A 127 -13.39 -3.27 -2.63
C GLY A 127 -11.87 -3.23 -2.82
N TRP A 128 -11.14 -2.91 -1.76
CA TRP A 128 -9.68 -2.83 -1.80
C TRP A 128 -9.04 -4.19 -2.07
N VAL A 129 -9.45 -5.24 -1.35
CA VAL A 129 -8.96 -6.61 -1.55
C VAL A 129 -9.29 -7.12 -2.95
N ALA A 130 -10.49 -6.82 -3.48
CA ALA A 130 -10.86 -7.19 -4.85
C ALA A 130 -9.92 -6.55 -5.89
N ALA A 131 -9.55 -5.28 -5.71
CA ALA A 131 -8.58 -4.61 -6.58
C ALA A 131 -7.19 -5.27 -6.52
N GLN A 132 -6.73 -5.66 -5.33
CA GLN A 132 -5.45 -6.36 -5.16
C GLN A 132 -5.46 -7.75 -5.83
N ILE A 133 -6.54 -8.53 -5.65
CA ILE A 133 -6.68 -9.86 -6.28
C ILE A 133 -6.72 -9.73 -7.80
N LYS A 134 -7.47 -8.76 -8.34
CA LYS A 134 -7.55 -8.52 -9.79
C LYS A 134 -6.18 -8.18 -10.39
N ALA A 135 -5.42 -7.33 -9.71
CA ALA A 135 -4.07 -6.96 -10.12
C ALA A 135 -3.11 -8.15 -10.05
N LEU A 136 -3.17 -8.96 -9.00
CA LEU A 136 -2.38 -10.18 -8.88
C LEU A 136 -2.66 -11.16 -10.04
N GLY A 137 -3.94 -11.34 -10.39
CA GLY A 137 -4.33 -12.14 -11.55
C GLY A 137 -3.78 -11.59 -12.87
N LEU A 138 -3.75 -10.26 -13.04
CA LEU A 138 -3.15 -9.60 -14.20
C LEU A 138 -1.65 -9.86 -14.27
N VAL A 139 -0.93 -9.69 -13.16
CA VAL A 139 0.51 -9.94 -13.09
C VAL A 139 0.84 -11.38 -13.47
N PHE A 140 0.09 -12.36 -12.97
CA PHE A 140 0.29 -13.75 -13.36
C PHE A 140 -0.01 -14.00 -14.84
N ASN A 141 -1.06 -13.39 -15.40
CA ASN A 141 -1.34 -13.51 -16.83
C ASN A 141 -0.22 -12.94 -17.69
N VAL A 142 0.28 -11.73 -17.36
CA VAL A 142 1.36 -11.05 -18.10
C VAL A 142 2.68 -11.80 -17.98
N VAL A 143 3.09 -12.19 -16.77
CA VAL A 143 4.37 -12.90 -16.52
C VAL A 143 4.36 -14.31 -17.11
N SER A 144 3.18 -14.92 -17.22
CA SER A 144 3.01 -16.20 -17.88
C SER A 144 2.76 -16.07 -19.38
N GLU A 145 2.91 -14.89 -19.99
CA GLU A 145 2.72 -14.71 -21.45
C GLU A 145 1.35 -15.26 -21.93
N GLY A 146 0.33 -15.18 -21.08
CA GLY A 146 -1.02 -15.68 -21.36
C GLY A 146 -1.26 -17.16 -21.04
N TYR A 147 -0.25 -17.94 -20.63
CA TYR A 147 -0.43 -19.35 -20.26
C TYR A 147 -1.41 -19.53 -19.09
N LEU A 148 -1.42 -18.60 -18.13
CA LEU A 148 -2.43 -18.52 -17.07
C LEU A 148 -3.43 -17.42 -17.41
N THR A 149 -4.71 -17.76 -17.50
CA THR A 149 -5.75 -16.73 -17.61
C THR A 149 -5.76 -15.85 -16.35
N GLN A 150 -6.19 -14.60 -16.50
CA GLN A 150 -6.32 -13.68 -15.36
C GLN A 150 -7.21 -14.29 -14.25
N GLN A 151 -8.29 -14.98 -14.63
CA GLN A 151 -9.18 -15.64 -13.67
C GLN A 151 -8.50 -16.75 -12.89
N MET A 152 -7.72 -17.62 -13.55
CA MET A 152 -6.92 -18.64 -12.87
C MET A 152 -5.90 -18.00 -11.94
N GLY A 153 -5.24 -16.94 -12.39
CA GLY A 153 -4.30 -16.17 -11.57
C GLY A 153 -4.95 -15.59 -10.30
N MET A 154 -6.15 -15.02 -10.42
CA MET A 154 -6.92 -14.52 -9.28
C MET A 154 -7.23 -15.61 -8.27
N ILE A 155 -7.67 -16.79 -8.72
CA ILE A 155 -8.03 -17.92 -7.83
C ILE A 155 -6.79 -18.44 -7.10
N ILE A 156 -5.68 -18.68 -7.81
CA ILE A 156 -4.43 -19.18 -7.23
C ILE A 156 -3.88 -18.16 -6.22
N GLY A 157 -3.87 -16.89 -6.60
CA GLY A 157 -3.42 -15.80 -5.76
C GLY A 157 -4.25 -15.66 -4.49
N ALA A 158 -5.58 -15.61 -4.61
CA ALA A 158 -6.48 -15.51 -3.48
C ALA A 158 -6.36 -16.73 -2.53
N ALA A 159 -6.31 -17.95 -3.07
CA ALA A 159 -6.19 -19.16 -2.27
C ALA A 159 -4.88 -19.19 -1.47
N SER A 160 -3.76 -18.85 -2.10
CA SER A 160 -2.46 -18.85 -1.43
C SER A 160 -2.34 -17.75 -0.37
N VAL A 161 -2.80 -16.52 -0.67
CA VAL A 161 -2.85 -15.43 0.31
C VAL A 161 -3.74 -15.78 1.49
N LEU A 162 -4.90 -16.38 1.23
CA LEU A 162 -5.82 -16.81 2.28
C LEU A 162 -5.18 -17.84 3.21
N ILE A 163 -4.47 -18.84 2.67
CA ILE A 163 -3.82 -19.89 3.47
C ILE A 163 -2.82 -19.28 4.45
N TYR A 164 -1.80 -18.56 3.99
CA TYR A 164 -0.77 -18.09 4.91
C TYR A 164 -1.28 -16.99 5.85
N THR A 165 -2.26 -16.19 5.45
CA THR A 165 -2.83 -15.13 6.30
C THR A 165 -3.72 -15.73 7.41
N LEU A 166 -4.53 -16.74 7.07
CA LEU A 166 -5.45 -17.38 8.01
C LEU A 166 -4.69 -18.13 9.12
N PHE A 167 -3.59 -18.80 8.78
CA PHE A 167 -2.76 -19.47 9.79
C PHE A 167 -1.78 -18.52 10.48
N GLY A 168 -1.33 -17.49 9.77
CA GLY A 168 -0.17 -16.69 10.14
C GLY A 168 -0.40 -15.50 11.07
N GLY A 169 -1.58 -14.89 11.03
CA GLY A 169 -1.88 -13.68 11.78
C GLY A 169 -0.87 -12.54 11.54
N MET A 170 -0.83 -11.59 12.46
CA MET A 170 0.00 -10.37 12.36
C MET A 170 1.50 -10.67 12.31
N TRP A 171 1.98 -11.75 12.94
CA TRP A 171 3.39 -12.14 12.86
C TRP A 171 3.81 -12.54 11.45
N SER A 172 2.96 -13.32 10.77
CA SER A 172 3.21 -13.73 9.39
C SER A 172 3.27 -12.52 8.47
N VAL A 173 2.24 -11.67 8.55
CA VAL A 173 2.16 -10.42 7.78
C VAL A 173 3.38 -9.54 8.06
N ALA A 174 3.76 -9.36 9.32
CA ALA A 174 4.87 -8.48 9.68
C ALA A 174 6.22 -8.90 9.09
N ILE A 175 6.50 -10.20 9.11
CA ILE A 175 7.76 -10.74 8.57
C ILE A 175 7.73 -10.74 7.03
N THR A 176 6.60 -11.11 6.43
CA THR A 176 6.47 -11.06 4.97
C THR A 176 6.60 -9.63 4.48
N ASP A 177 5.92 -8.66 5.08
CA ASP A 177 5.97 -7.25 4.70
C ASP A 177 7.40 -6.70 4.78
N PHE A 178 8.15 -7.06 5.83
CA PHE A 178 9.54 -6.63 5.99
C PHE A 178 10.42 -7.09 4.82
N ILE A 179 10.28 -8.35 4.42
CA ILE A 179 11.07 -8.92 3.31
C ILE A 179 10.57 -8.39 1.97
N GLN A 180 9.25 -8.33 1.78
CA GLN A 180 8.62 -7.83 0.56
C GLN A 180 8.97 -6.37 0.31
N MET A 181 8.98 -5.52 1.33
CA MET A 181 9.44 -4.13 1.22
C MET A 181 10.86 -4.05 0.66
N ILE A 182 11.80 -4.85 1.19
CA ILE A 182 13.20 -4.85 0.73
C ILE A 182 13.26 -5.23 -0.75
N VAL A 183 12.54 -6.30 -1.14
CA VAL A 183 12.50 -6.77 -2.53
C VAL A 183 11.89 -5.71 -3.47
N ILE A 184 10.78 -5.08 -3.07
CA ILE A 184 10.09 -4.05 -3.83
C ILE A 184 11.00 -2.83 -4.00
N VAL A 185 11.58 -2.32 -2.91
CA VAL A 185 12.47 -1.15 -2.95
C VAL A 185 13.68 -1.38 -3.84
N LEU A 186 14.39 -2.50 -3.65
CA LEU A 186 15.58 -2.81 -4.45
C LEU A 186 15.21 -3.06 -5.92
N GLY A 187 14.13 -3.80 -6.17
CA GLY A 187 13.65 -4.09 -7.52
C GLY A 187 13.26 -2.82 -8.28
N MET A 188 12.52 -1.91 -7.65
CA MET A 188 12.12 -0.65 -8.26
C MET A 188 13.31 0.29 -8.50
N LEU A 189 14.27 0.38 -7.57
CA LEU A 189 15.47 1.19 -7.79
C LEU A 189 16.32 0.63 -8.93
N TYR A 190 16.44 -0.68 -9.03
CA TYR A 190 17.15 -1.33 -10.12
C TYR A 190 16.48 -1.08 -11.48
N ILE A 191 15.16 -1.33 -11.60
CA ILE A 191 14.42 -1.05 -12.83
C ILE A 191 14.45 0.46 -13.15
N GLY A 192 14.31 1.32 -12.14
CA GLY A 192 14.43 2.76 -12.25
C GLY A 192 15.77 3.20 -12.86
N SER A 193 16.88 2.62 -12.41
CA SER A 193 18.20 2.91 -13.00
C SER A 193 18.29 2.50 -14.48
N LEU A 194 17.79 1.30 -14.83
CA LEU A 194 17.83 0.81 -16.22
C LEU A 194 17.00 1.69 -17.16
N ILE A 195 15.82 2.10 -16.72
CA ILE A 195 14.92 2.97 -17.50
C ILE A 195 15.47 4.40 -17.58
N SER A 196 16.08 4.90 -16.50
CA SER A 196 16.80 6.18 -16.52
C SER A 196 17.90 6.18 -17.58
N ASP A 197 18.70 5.12 -17.68
CA ASP A 197 19.77 5.04 -18.69
C ASP A 197 19.22 5.03 -20.13
N GLN A 198 18.09 4.35 -20.37
CA GLN A 198 17.44 4.31 -21.68
C GLN A 198 16.83 5.64 -22.12
N THR A 199 16.36 6.44 -21.16
CA THR A 199 15.71 7.74 -21.42
C THR A 199 16.70 8.92 -21.46
N GLY A 200 18.00 8.67 -21.25
CA GLY A 200 19.01 9.72 -21.17
C GLY A 200 19.10 10.42 -19.81
N GLY A 201 18.50 9.84 -18.78
CA GLY A 201 18.57 10.26 -17.39
C GLY A 201 17.23 10.73 -16.82
N VAL A 202 17.09 10.64 -15.49
CA VAL A 202 15.87 11.07 -14.76
C VAL A 202 15.44 12.50 -15.11
N MET A 203 16.39 13.43 -15.26
CA MET A 203 16.07 14.83 -15.55
C MET A 203 15.43 15.04 -16.91
N VAL A 204 15.74 14.21 -17.91
CA VAL A 204 15.11 14.30 -19.25
C VAL A 204 13.63 13.97 -19.13
N VAL A 205 13.31 12.91 -18.40
CA VAL A 205 11.91 12.48 -18.16
C VAL A 205 11.13 13.52 -17.38
N VAL A 206 11.72 14.07 -16.31
CA VAL A 206 11.08 15.11 -15.48
C VAL A 206 10.85 16.38 -16.29
N GLN A 207 11.81 16.80 -17.11
CA GLN A 207 11.65 17.99 -17.96
C GLN A 207 10.55 17.78 -19.01
N HIS A 208 10.51 16.62 -19.65
CA HIS A 208 9.45 16.28 -20.59
C HIS A 208 8.06 16.29 -19.91
N ALA A 209 7.96 15.75 -18.70
CA ALA A 209 6.74 15.80 -17.89
C ALA A 209 6.32 17.23 -17.51
N ALA A 210 7.29 18.10 -17.22
CA ALA A 210 7.02 19.50 -16.96
C ALA A 210 6.49 20.21 -18.21
N ASP A 211 7.17 20.02 -19.35
CA ASP A 211 6.85 20.67 -20.62
C ASP A 211 5.49 20.19 -21.17
N SER A 212 5.11 18.93 -20.92
CA SER A 212 3.79 18.39 -21.28
C SER A 212 2.67 18.85 -20.34
N GLY A 213 2.98 19.60 -19.28
CA GLY A 213 2.04 19.99 -18.24
C GLY A 213 1.60 18.86 -17.30
N ALA A 214 2.21 17.67 -17.40
CA ALA A 214 1.88 16.53 -16.54
C ALA A 214 2.23 16.78 -15.07
N LEU A 215 3.16 17.70 -14.79
CA LEU A 215 3.52 18.11 -13.42
C LEU A 215 2.65 19.24 -12.85
N ASN A 216 1.61 19.69 -13.57
CA ASN A 216 0.68 20.68 -13.05
C ASN A 216 -0.09 20.10 -11.85
N PHE A 217 0.21 20.62 -10.66
CA PHE A 217 -0.36 20.12 -9.40
C PHE A 217 -1.72 20.73 -9.08
N TRP A 218 -1.89 22.02 -9.35
CA TRP A 218 -3.09 22.75 -8.95
C TRP A 218 -4.24 22.47 -9.91
N PRO A 219 -5.47 22.30 -9.38
CA PRO A 219 -6.64 22.20 -10.23
C PRO A 219 -6.94 23.56 -10.89
N ASP A 220 -7.77 23.55 -11.91
CA ASP A 220 -8.36 24.78 -12.43
C ASP A 220 -9.08 25.55 -11.31
N TRP A 221 -8.95 26.88 -11.32
CA TRP A 221 -9.53 27.78 -10.33
C TRP A 221 -11.04 27.99 -10.50
N ASN A 222 -11.78 26.90 -10.67
CA ASN A 222 -13.23 26.86 -10.62
C ASN A 222 -13.70 26.05 -9.42
N LEU A 223 -14.91 26.35 -8.94
CA LEU A 223 -15.42 25.76 -7.71
C LEU A 223 -15.46 24.22 -7.76
N ALA A 224 -15.88 23.63 -8.87
CA ALA A 224 -16.01 22.18 -8.99
C ALA A 224 -14.66 21.47 -8.90
N SER A 225 -13.65 21.95 -9.63
CA SER A 225 -12.31 21.35 -9.62
C SER A 225 -11.60 21.54 -8.27
N VAL A 226 -11.73 22.71 -7.64
CA VAL A 226 -11.17 22.96 -6.30
C VAL A 226 -11.85 22.07 -5.25
N LEU A 227 -13.17 21.95 -5.28
CA LEU A 227 -13.90 21.06 -4.36
C LEU A 227 -13.53 19.60 -4.59
N GLY A 228 -13.43 19.15 -5.84
CA GLY A 228 -13.01 17.79 -6.18
C GLY A 228 -11.59 17.48 -5.69
N PHE A 229 -10.65 18.40 -5.91
CA PHE A 229 -9.27 18.27 -5.44
C PHE A 229 -9.18 18.18 -3.92
N ILE A 230 -9.84 19.11 -3.20
CA ILE A 230 -9.85 19.10 -1.72
C ILE A 230 -10.56 17.84 -1.21
N ALA A 231 -11.68 17.45 -1.82
CA ALA A 231 -12.42 16.26 -1.43
C ALA A 231 -11.59 15.00 -1.61
N ALA A 232 -10.90 14.82 -2.75
CA ALA A 232 -10.03 13.67 -3.00
C ALA A 232 -8.87 13.61 -1.98
N LEU A 233 -8.20 14.74 -1.75
CA LEU A 233 -7.11 14.85 -0.79
C LEU A 233 -7.58 14.51 0.64
N VAL A 234 -8.63 15.18 1.11
CA VAL A 234 -9.13 15.05 2.49
C VAL A 234 -9.75 13.67 2.72
N THR A 235 -10.43 13.11 1.73
CA THR A 235 -11.03 11.77 1.83
C THR A 235 -9.95 10.73 2.09
N MET A 236 -8.85 10.76 1.34
CA MET A 236 -7.75 9.80 1.58
C MET A 236 -6.95 10.14 2.84
N MET A 237 -6.67 11.42 3.07
CA MET A 237 -5.86 11.90 4.20
C MET A 237 -6.52 11.65 5.57
N LEU A 238 -7.81 11.93 5.71
CA LEU A 238 -8.52 11.81 6.99
C LEU A 238 -9.44 10.60 7.04
N GLY A 239 -10.04 10.21 5.91
CA GLY A 239 -11.00 9.11 5.85
C GLY A 239 -10.39 7.74 6.14
N SER A 240 -9.08 7.60 5.94
CA SER A 240 -8.36 6.35 6.18
C SER A 240 -7.76 6.22 7.58
N ILE A 241 -7.75 7.31 8.38
CA ILE A 241 -7.30 7.29 9.79
C ILE A 241 -8.04 6.24 10.64
N PRO A 242 -9.38 6.11 10.59
CA PRO A 242 -10.12 5.16 11.42
C PRO A 242 -10.08 3.71 10.90
N GLN A 243 -9.24 3.39 9.91
CA GLN A 243 -9.17 2.04 9.37
C GLN A 243 -8.47 1.06 10.32
N GLN A 244 -8.89 -0.21 10.25
CA GLN A 244 -8.40 -1.26 11.13
C GLN A 244 -6.93 -1.59 10.86
N ASP A 245 -6.49 -1.57 9.60
CA ASP A 245 -5.11 -1.86 9.23
C ASP A 245 -4.16 -0.84 9.86
N VAL A 246 -4.44 0.46 9.72
CA VAL A 246 -3.67 1.56 10.32
C VAL A 246 -3.60 1.40 11.84
N PHE A 247 -4.75 1.19 12.49
CA PHE A 247 -4.83 0.97 13.93
C PHE A 247 -3.99 -0.24 14.37
N GLN A 248 -4.08 -1.35 13.65
CA GLN A 248 -3.41 -2.61 13.97
C GLN A 248 -1.88 -2.48 13.89
N ARG A 249 -1.33 -1.69 12.96
CA ARG A 249 0.14 -1.47 12.88
C ARG A 249 0.65 -0.64 14.06
N ILE A 250 -0.11 0.36 14.48
CA ILE A 250 0.20 1.17 15.68
C ILE A 250 0.24 0.26 16.91
N THR A 251 -0.85 -0.47 17.16
CA THR A 251 -0.96 -1.29 18.38
C THR A 251 0.04 -2.42 18.38
N SER A 252 0.40 -3.02 17.24
CA SER A 252 1.37 -4.13 17.18
C SER A 252 2.81 -3.75 17.56
N SER A 253 3.09 -2.45 17.71
CA SER A 253 4.42 -1.94 18.03
C SER A 253 4.89 -2.30 19.46
N ARG A 254 6.20 -2.50 19.63
CA ARG A 254 6.79 -2.81 20.95
C ARG A 254 6.68 -1.71 22.01
N ASN A 255 6.56 -0.46 21.59
CA ASN A 255 6.38 0.70 22.46
C ASN A 255 5.77 1.88 21.68
N VAL A 256 5.29 2.89 22.42
CA VAL A 256 4.67 4.10 21.87
C VAL A 256 5.57 4.80 20.85
N ASP A 257 6.86 4.96 21.15
CA ASP A 257 7.77 5.67 20.24
C ASP A 257 8.00 4.89 18.94
N THR A 258 7.98 3.56 19.01
CA THR A 258 8.02 2.69 17.83
C THR A 258 6.75 2.84 17.00
N ALA A 259 5.59 2.96 17.63
CA ALA A 259 4.32 3.17 16.93
C ALA A 259 4.29 4.51 16.18
N VAL A 260 4.69 5.59 16.87
CA VAL A 260 4.77 6.94 16.30
C VAL A 260 5.79 7.00 15.16
N ARG A 261 7.04 6.61 15.44
CA ARG A 261 8.12 6.68 14.44
C ARG A 261 7.88 5.72 13.28
N GLY A 262 7.35 4.53 13.53
CA GLY A 262 7.07 3.54 12.50
C GLY A 262 6.02 4.02 11.52
N ALA A 263 4.93 4.62 12.01
CA ALA A 263 3.89 5.22 11.17
C ALA A 263 4.44 6.39 10.33
N VAL A 264 5.18 7.32 10.95
CA VAL A 264 5.75 8.47 10.24
C VAL A 264 6.79 8.04 9.20
N LEU A 265 7.74 7.17 9.57
CA LEU A 265 8.76 6.68 8.65
C LEU A 265 8.14 5.88 7.51
N GLY A 266 7.14 5.03 7.80
CA GLY A 266 6.43 4.27 6.78
C GLY A 266 5.71 5.18 5.78
N GLY A 267 5.02 6.21 6.27
CA GLY A 267 4.34 7.20 5.43
C GLY A 267 5.32 8.04 4.59
N VAL A 268 6.45 8.46 5.14
CA VAL A 268 7.49 9.19 4.41
C VAL A 268 8.14 8.31 3.33
N LEU A 269 8.48 7.06 3.65
CA LEU A 269 9.04 6.13 2.67
C LEU A 269 8.03 5.84 1.57
N TYR A 270 6.76 5.63 1.92
CA TYR A 270 5.70 5.45 0.93
C TYR A 270 5.61 6.65 -0.01
N PHE A 271 5.59 7.88 0.53
CA PHE A 271 5.57 9.10 -0.29
C PHE A 271 6.73 9.14 -1.29
N ILE A 272 7.96 8.92 -0.82
CA ILE A 272 9.17 8.99 -1.66
C ILE A 272 9.14 7.92 -2.74
N PHE A 273 8.84 6.67 -2.38
CA PHE A 273 8.92 5.54 -3.30
C PHE A 273 7.72 5.44 -4.24
N ALA A 274 6.58 6.04 -3.91
CA ALA A 274 5.43 6.10 -4.82
C ALA A 274 5.76 6.83 -6.13
N PHE A 275 6.70 7.79 -6.13
CA PHE A 275 7.13 8.45 -7.35
C PHE A 275 7.96 7.56 -8.29
N VAL A 276 8.48 6.42 -7.84
CA VAL A 276 9.27 5.52 -8.69
C VAL A 276 8.38 4.84 -9.74
N PRO A 277 7.25 4.20 -9.40
CA PRO A 277 6.28 3.73 -10.40
C PRO A 277 5.79 4.81 -11.36
N LEU A 278 5.60 6.05 -10.89
CA LEU A 278 5.21 7.17 -11.76
C LEU A 278 6.30 7.49 -12.79
N PHE A 279 7.54 7.58 -12.34
CA PHE A 279 8.69 7.76 -13.21
C PHE A 279 8.78 6.63 -14.25
N LEU A 280 8.61 5.37 -13.82
CA LEU A 280 8.66 4.21 -14.71
C LEU A 280 7.56 4.25 -15.78
N ALA A 281 6.31 4.53 -15.38
CA ALA A 281 5.20 4.59 -16.33
C ALA A 281 5.31 5.79 -17.27
N TYR A 282 5.71 6.96 -16.77
CA TYR A 282 5.89 8.14 -17.62
C TYR A 282 7.06 7.95 -18.60
N SER A 283 8.15 7.30 -18.17
CA SER A 283 9.27 6.97 -19.06
C SER A 283 8.85 6.09 -20.25
N ALA A 284 7.82 5.26 -20.09
CA ALA A 284 7.28 4.46 -21.20
C ALA A 284 6.78 5.34 -22.36
N THR A 285 6.27 6.55 -22.07
CA THR A 285 5.83 7.51 -23.11
C THR A 285 6.98 8.01 -23.99
N LEU A 286 8.22 7.97 -23.49
CA LEU A 286 9.42 8.39 -24.22
C LEU A 286 10.07 7.23 -24.98
N ILE A 287 10.00 6.01 -24.42
CA ILE A 287 10.63 4.82 -24.98
C ILE A 287 9.77 4.21 -26.09
N ASP A 288 8.47 4.07 -25.82
CA ASP A 288 7.51 3.49 -26.75
C ASP A 288 6.15 4.20 -26.64
N PRO A 289 5.99 5.35 -27.32
CA PRO A 289 4.74 6.12 -27.28
C PRO A 289 3.51 5.29 -27.68
N SER A 290 3.69 4.32 -28.59
CA SER A 290 2.58 3.50 -29.11
C SER A 290 1.96 2.58 -28.06
N MET A 291 2.73 2.23 -27.02
CA MET A 291 2.27 1.42 -25.89
C MET A 291 1.46 2.21 -24.86
N VAL A 292 1.47 3.55 -24.95
CA VAL A 292 0.81 4.45 -23.99
C VAL A 292 -0.27 5.32 -24.66
N GLU A 293 -0.31 5.37 -25.99
CA GLU A 293 -1.41 5.98 -26.76
C GLU A 293 -2.74 5.22 -26.55
N LYS A 294 -3.83 6.00 -26.52
CA LYS A 294 -5.20 5.52 -26.23
C LYS A 294 -5.85 4.77 -27.38
#